data_AF-A0A2V8R6D1-F1
#
_entry.id   AF-A0A2V8R6D1-F1
#
_cell.length_a   1.000
_cell.length_b   1.000
_cell.length_c   1.000
_cell.angle_alpha   90.00
_cell.angle_beta   90.00
_cell.angle_gamma   90.00
#
_symmetry.space_group_name_H-M   'P 1'
#
loop_
_entity.id
_entity.type
_entity.pdbx_description
1 polymer ?
#
loop_
_entity_poly.entity_id
_entity_poly.type
_entity_poly.pdbx_seq_one_letter_code
_entity_poly.pdbx_strand_id
1 'polypeptide(L)'
;GALSAAGLIAISPGAVYLSRYFIHESLFVFFGLAIVVAALKYYDSKNSVYLILAAISAALMTATKETWIINGPVLLIALVATSVYFRLRGSVGERAQETLERFGGPVSLTTVALVAFAVFLIVNVLFYSSFFTNYPKGVADALSTLKFWSHRTHEHEHPWWQYIYWLIQEEPAVLALAVWGAAIAVWRGTNRLAVFLALWSFGLLAAYSLVGYKTPWISLNFIVPLALT
;
A
#
# COMPACT_ATOMS: atom_id res chain seq x y z
N GLY A 1 8.37 -17.06 -7.50
CA GLY A 1 8.00 -15.72 -6.98
C GLY A 1 6.62 -15.75 -6.37
N ALA A 2 5.59 -15.40 -7.14
CA ALA A 2 4.23 -15.21 -6.63
C ALA A 2 3.63 -16.42 -5.86
N LEU A 3 3.79 -17.66 -6.37
CA LEU A 3 3.30 -18.86 -5.67
C LEU A 3 4.02 -19.09 -4.33
N SER A 4 5.32 -18.81 -4.28
CA SER A 4 6.12 -18.90 -3.05
C SER A 4 5.67 -17.86 -2.02
N ALA A 5 5.46 -16.60 -2.46
CA ALA A 5 4.93 -15.54 -1.61
C ALA A 5 3.52 -15.86 -1.09
N ALA A 6 2.64 -16.39 -1.96
CA ALA A 6 1.31 -16.84 -1.57
C ALA A 6 1.38 -17.98 -0.53
N GLY A 7 2.31 -18.93 -0.71
CA GLY A 7 2.57 -19.99 0.26
C GLY A 7 3.05 -19.45 1.61
N LEU A 8 3.99 -18.50 1.61
CA LEU A 8 4.48 -17.83 2.83
C LEU A 8 3.36 -17.09 3.56
N ILE A 9 2.50 -16.36 2.84
CA ILE A 9 1.34 -15.67 3.45
C ILE A 9 0.31 -16.68 3.98
N ALA A 10 0.08 -17.80 3.27
CA ALA A 10 -0.90 -18.80 3.68
C ALA A 10 -0.51 -19.54 4.96
N ILE A 11 0.79 -19.68 5.25
CA ILE A 11 1.30 -20.33 6.47
C ILE A 11 1.82 -19.34 7.53
N SER A 12 1.76 -18.03 7.25
CA SER A 12 2.21 -16.97 8.16
C SER A 12 1.41 -17.02 9.47
N PRO A 13 2.06 -17.21 10.63
CA PRO A 13 1.37 -17.22 11.92
C PRO A 13 0.53 -15.97 12.15
N GLY A 14 1.03 -14.79 11.78
CA GLY A 14 0.30 -13.53 11.89
C GLY A 14 -0.96 -13.50 11.02
N ALA A 15 -0.85 -13.89 9.74
CA ALA A 15 -1.98 -13.95 8.81
C ALA A 15 -3.03 -14.96 9.25
N VAL A 16 -2.62 -16.18 9.62
CA VAL A 16 -3.53 -17.24 10.06
C VAL A 16 -4.22 -16.86 11.36
N TYR A 17 -3.47 -16.35 12.35
CA TYR A 17 -4.05 -15.96 13.63
C TYR A 17 -5.10 -14.86 13.47
N LEU A 18 -4.77 -13.79 12.75
CA LEU A 18 -5.62 -12.62 12.60
C LEU A 18 -6.81 -12.85 11.67
N SER A 19 -6.72 -13.81 10.74
CA SER A 19 -7.85 -14.19 9.88
C SER A 19 -9.07 -14.72 10.65
N ARG A 20 -8.87 -15.19 11.89
CA ARG A 20 -9.94 -15.70 12.77
C ARG A 20 -10.68 -14.60 13.53
N TYR A 21 -10.17 -13.37 13.50
CA TYR A 21 -10.79 -12.23 14.16
C TYR A 21 -11.50 -11.35 13.14
N PHE A 22 -12.61 -10.77 13.55
CA PHE A 22 -13.34 -9.79 12.74
C PHE A 22 -12.68 -8.41 12.81
N ILE A 23 -11.39 -8.36 12.47
CA ILE A 23 -10.60 -7.12 12.33
C ILE A 23 -10.50 -6.83 10.84
N HIS A 24 -10.80 -5.61 10.46
CA HIS A 24 -10.86 -5.16 9.07
C HIS A 24 -9.48 -5.04 8.39
N GLU A 25 -8.39 -5.41 9.08
CA GLU A 25 -7.03 -5.33 8.54
C GLU A 25 -6.84 -6.19 7.30
N SER A 26 -7.38 -7.41 7.28
CA SER A 26 -7.22 -8.32 6.13
C SER A 26 -7.83 -7.73 4.85
N LEU A 27 -8.99 -7.06 4.97
CA LEU A 27 -9.60 -6.33 3.85
C LEU A 27 -8.76 -5.12 3.44
N PHE A 28 -8.27 -4.38 4.42
CA PHE A 28 -7.43 -3.21 4.20
C PHE A 28 -6.13 -3.57 3.44
N VAL A 29 -5.45 -4.63 3.85
CA VAL A 29 -4.23 -5.15 3.20
C VAL A 29 -4.53 -5.72 1.81
N PHE A 30 -5.66 -6.41 1.65
CA PHE A 30 -6.12 -6.88 0.34
C PHE A 30 -6.29 -5.71 -0.64
N PHE A 31 -6.94 -4.62 -0.23
CA PHE A 31 -7.09 -3.44 -1.09
C PHE A 31 -5.75 -2.78 -1.41
N GLY A 32 -4.83 -2.71 -0.44
CA GLY A 32 -3.45 -2.25 -0.68
C GLY A 32 -2.72 -3.07 -1.75
N LEU A 33 -2.79 -4.40 -1.66
CA LEU A 33 -2.23 -5.30 -2.68
C LEU A 33 -2.95 -5.17 -4.03
N ALA A 34 -4.28 -5.03 -4.02
CA ALA A 34 -5.08 -4.85 -5.23
C ALA A 34 -4.69 -3.58 -5.99
N ILE A 35 -4.36 -2.48 -5.31
CA ILE A 35 -3.82 -1.26 -5.94
C ILE A 35 -2.53 -1.58 -6.69
N VAL A 36 -1.59 -2.29 -6.07
CA VAL A 36 -0.30 -2.65 -6.69
C VAL A 36 -0.51 -3.58 -7.89
N VAL A 37 -1.31 -4.65 -7.72
CA VAL A 37 -1.58 -5.60 -8.81
C VAL A 37 -2.30 -4.93 -9.98
N ALA A 38 -3.28 -4.06 -9.70
CA ALA A 38 -3.97 -3.31 -10.73
C ALA A 38 -3.05 -2.32 -11.44
N ALA A 39 -2.16 -1.62 -10.71
CA ALA A 39 -1.15 -0.76 -11.32
C ALA A 39 -0.19 -1.53 -12.23
N LEU A 40 0.24 -2.74 -11.84
CA LEU A 40 1.06 -3.61 -12.68
C LEU A 40 0.32 -4.08 -13.92
N LYS A 41 -0.93 -4.54 -13.78
CA LYS A 41 -1.75 -4.94 -14.94
C LYS A 41 -2.04 -3.76 -15.87
N TYR A 42 -2.22 -2.56 -15.33
CA TYR A 42 -2.34 -1.35 -16.14
C TYR A 42 -1.07 -1.08 -16.94
N TYR A 43 0.10 -1.22 -16.30
CA TYR A 43 1.39 -1.05 -16.96
C TYR A 43 1.63 -2.06 -18.10
N ASP A 44 1.21 -3.31 -17.92
CA ASP A 44 1.41 -4.37 -18.93
C ASP A 44 0.40 -4.29 -20.07
N SER A 45 -0.90 -4.19 -19.75
CA SER A 45 -2.00 -4.30 -20.73
C SER A 45 -2.45 -2.97 -21.32
N LYS A 46 -2.11 -1.84 -20.66
CA LYS A 46 -2.58 -0.48 -20.99
C LYS A 46 -4.10 -0.31 -20.91
N ASN A 47 -4.83 -1.28 -20.37
CA ASN A 47 -6.28 -1.23 -20.28
C ASN A 47 -6.70 -0.36 -19.09
N SER A 48 -7.39 0.75 -19.39
CA SER A 48 -7.92 1.72 -18.43
C SER A 48 -8.75 1.12 -17.30
N VAL A 49 -9.37 -0.04 -17.52
CA VAL A 49 -10.10 -0.79 -16.48
C VAL A 49 -9.24 -1.02 -15.24
N TYR A 50 -7.95 -1.31 -15.41
CA TYR A 50 -7.06 -1.56 -14.27
C TYR A 50 -6.77 -0.29 -13.46
N LEU A 51 -6.69 0.88 -14.09
CA LEU A 51 -6.56 2.13 -13.34
C LEU A 51 -7.84 2.46 -12.55
N ILE A 52 -9.00 2.15 -13.12
CA ILE A 52 -10.30 2.26 -12.43
C ILE A 52 -10.36 1.28 -11.25
N LEU A 53 -9.93 0.03 -11.43
CA LEU A 53 -9.86 -0.96 -10.34
C LEU A 53 -8.90 -0.53 -9.22
N ALA A 54 -7.76 0.10 -9.57
CA ALA A 54 -6.84 0.66 -8.58
C ALA A 54 -7.52 1.80 -7.78
N ALA A 55 -8.27 2.68 -8.45
CA ALA A 55 -9.01 3.75 -7.79
C ALA A 55 -10.15 3.23 -6.89
N ILE A 56 -10.90 2.22 -7.34
CA ILE A 56 -11.92 1.56 -6.50
C ILE A 56 -11.26 0.93 -5.27
N SER A 57 -10.13 0.22 -5.47
CA SER A 57 -9.39 -0.41 -4.36
C SER A 57 -8.88 0.63 -3.37
N ALA A 58 -8.34 1.76 -3.86
CA ALA A 58 -7.93 2.88 -3.02
C ALA A 58 -9.12 3.47 -2.24
N ALA A 59 -10.28 3.63 -2.86
CA ALA A 59 -11.47 4.15 -2.20
C ALA A 59 -12.02 3.21 -1.13
N LEU A 60 -11.98 1.90 -1.38
CA LEU A 60 -12.38 0.90 -0.39
C LEU A 60 -11.38 0.83 0.76
N MET A 61 -10.09 0.96 0.48
CA MET A 61 -9.05 1.05 1.50
C MET A 61 -9.25 2.27 2.41
N THR A 62 -9.55 3.45 1.84
CA THR A 62 -9.83 4.65 2.63
C THR A 62 -11.08 4.50 3.48
N ALA A 63 -12.16 3.94 2.91
CA ALA A 63 -13.41 3.69 3.62
C ALA A 63 -13.30 2.61 4.72
N THR A 64 -12.29 1.72 4.64
CA THR A 64 -12.14 0.61 5.60
C THR A 64 -11.46 1.04 6.90
N LYS A 65 -10.38 1.83 6.81
CA LYS A 65 -9.56 2.15 7.99
C LYS A 65 -8.75 3.42 7.82
N GLU A 66 -8.74 4.26 8.85
CA GLU A 66 -8.03 5.53 8.93
C GLU A 66 -6.50 5.42 8.72
N THR A 67 -5.91 4.24 8.94
CA THR A 67 -4.48 4.02 8.69
C THR A 67 -4.11 4.05 7.20
N TRP A 68 -5.07 4.26 6.29
CA TRP A 68 -4.81 4.60 4.89
C TRP A 68 -3.91 5.84 4.77
N ILE A 69 -3.95 6.75 5.73
CA ILE A 69 -3.11 7.96 5.80
C ILE A 69 -1.62 7.63 5.92
N ILE A 70 -1.29 6.45 6.45
CA ILE A 70 0.10 5.96 6.48
C ILE A 70 0.38 5.17 5.20
N ASN A 71 -0.49 4.22 4.84
CA ASN A 71 -0.21 3.29 3.75
C ASN A 71 -0.20 3.94 2.37
N GLY A 72 -1.15 4.83 2.09
CA GLY A 72 -1.26 5.53 0.82
C GLY A 72 0.01 6.35 0.52
N PRO A 73 0.43 7.26 1.43
CA PRO A 73 1.66 8.00 1.27
C PRO A 73 2.91 7.12 1.18
N VAL A 74 3.02 6.04 1.99
CA VAL A 74 4.17 5.13 1.87
C VAL A 74 4.23 4.46 0.49
N LEU A 75 3.09 4.05 -0.07
CA LEU A 75 3.03 3.46 -1.41
C LEU A 75 3.45 4.48 -2.49
N LEU A 76 3.02 5.74 -2.37
CA LEU A 76 3.44 6.83 -3.25
C LEU A 76 4.94 7.14 -3.09
N ILE A 77 5.44 7.21 -1.87
CA ILE A 77 6.87 7.43 -1.57
C ILE A 77 7.70 6.30 -2.16
N ALA A 78 7.28 5.03 -2.00
CA ALA A 78 7.98 3.88 -2.59
C ALA A 78 8.04 3.96 -4.12
N LEU A 79 6.95 4.39 -4.78
CA LEU A 79 6.90 4.58 -6.23
C LEU A 79 7.84 5.71 -6.69
N VAL A 80 7.81 6.86 -6.02
CA VAL A 80 8.66 8.01 -6.33
C VAL A 80 10.13 7.69 -6.06
N ALA A 81 10.44 7.10 -4.91
CA ALA A 81 11.80 6.70 -4.54
C ALA A 81 12.37 5.66 -5.50
N THR A 82 11.57 4.69 -5.95
CA THR A 82 11.98 3.75 -7.02
C THR A 82 12.29 4.50 -8.31
N SER A 83 11.44 5.45 -8.70
CA SER A 83 11.65 6.25 -9.91
C SER A 83 12.94 7.09 -9.83
N VAL A 84 13.19 7.72 -8.69
CA VAL A 84 14.42 8.49 -8.42
C VAL A 84 15.64 7.57 -8.41
N TYR A 85 15.56 6.42 -7.75
CA TYR A 85 16.66 5.44 -7.67
C TYR A 85 17.17 5.02 -9.05
N PHE A 86 16.26 4.67 -9.97
CA PHE A 86 16.63 4.30 -11.33
C PHE A 86 17.07 5.49 -12.19
N ARG A 87 16.54 6.70 -11.93
CA ARG A 87 17.03 7.94 -12.57
C ARG A 87 18.49 8.21 -12.21
N LEU A 88 18.84 8.10 -10.93
CA LEU A 88 20.20 8.32 -10.44
C LEU A 88 21.19 7.26 -10.96
N ARG A 89 20.75 6.02 -11.19
CA ARG A 89 21.57 4.98 -11.86
C ARG A 89 21.73 5.17 -13.38
N GLY A 90 21.31 6.30 -13.95
CA GLY A 90 21.48 6.61 -15.37
C GLY A 90 20.56 5.82 -16.32
N SER A 91 19.55 5.12 -15.80
CA SER A 91 18.71 4.19 -16.59
C SER A 91 17.48 4.85 -17.25
N VAL A 92 17.33 6.19 -17.18
CA VAL A 92 16.03 6.88 -17.41
C VAL A 92 16.10 8.08 -18.38
N GLY A 93 17.21 8.29 -19.09
CA GLY A 93 17.43 9.50 -19.90
C GLY A 93 16.36 9.85 -20.97
N GLU A 94 15.69 8.87 -21.58
CA GLU A 94 14.81 9.13 -22.75
C GLU A 94 13.35 8.64 -22.57
N ARG A 95 13.01 8.09 -21.40
CA ARG A 95 11.82 7.23 -21.25
C ARG A 95 10.54 7.88 -20.77
N ALA A 96 10.58 9.11 -20.27
CA ALA A 96 9.37 9.78 -19.80
C ALA A 96 8.40 10.08 -20.97
N GLN A 97 8.95 10.58 -22.09
CA GLN A 97 8.19 10.78 -23.32
C GLN A 97 7.76 9.45 -23.93
N GLU A 98 8.66 8.46 -24.02
CA GLU A 98 8.35 7.12 -24.53
C GLU A 98 7.23 6.43 -23.73
N THR A 99 7.21 6.62 -22.40
CA THR A 99 6.14 6.12 -21.53
C THR A 99 4.81 6.83 -21.80
N LEU A 100 4.84 8.16 -21.93
CA LEU A 100 3.64 8.96 -22.23
C LEU A 100 3.03 8.57 -23.58
N GLU A 101 3.87 8.42 -24.60
CA GLU A 101 3.46 7.96 -25.94
C GLU A 101 2.94 6.53 -25.90
N ARG A 102 3.57 5.65 -25.11
CA ARG A 102 3.13 4.27 -24.88
C ARG A 102 1.74 4.15 -24.25
N PHE A 103 1.29 5.16 -23.51
CA PHE A 103 -0.05 5.22 -22.90
C PHE A 103 -1.09 5.96 -23.76
N GLY A 104 -0.79 6.22 -25.04
CA GLY A 104 -1.73 6.87 -25.96
C GLY A 104 -1.72 8.40 -25.85
N GLY A 105 -0.64 8.96 -25.30
CA GLY A 105 -0.42 10.40 -25.19
C GLY A 105 -0.99 11.02 -23.91
N PRO A 106 -0.66 12.30 -23.67
CA PRO A 106 -1.00 12.98 -22.42
C PRO A 106 -2.52 13.08 -22.19
N VAL A 107 -3.29 13.33 -23.25
CA VAL A 107 -4.75 13.55 -23.17
C VAL A 107 -5.49 12.28 -22.74
N SER A 108 -5.12 11.13 -23.29
CA SER A 108 -5.70 9.84 -22.91
C SER A 108 -5.39 9.54 -21.44
N LEU A 109 -4.13 9.68 -21.04
CA LEU A 109 -3.69 9.43 -19.67
C LEU A 109 -4.39 10.36 -18.66
N THR A 110 -4.50 11.66 -18.96
CA THR A 110 -5.22 12.61 -18.10
C THR A 110 -6.70 12.28 -18.01
N THR A 111 -7.33 11.88 -19.12
CA THR A 111 -8.75 11.52 -19.11
C THR A 111 -9.00 10.30 -18.23
N VAL A 112 -8.20 9.25 -18.38
CA VAL A 112 -8.33 8.04 -17.57
C VAL A 112 -8.02 8.32 -16.10
N ALA A 113 -7.03 9.17 -15.80
CA ALA A 113 -6.72 9.60 -14.44
C ALA A 113 -7.87 10.40 -13.81
N LEU A 114 -8.51 11.31 -14.56
CA LEU A 114 -9.68 12.06 -14.10
C LEU A 114 -10.87 11.15 -13.84
N VAL A 115 -11.13 10.18 -14.72
CA VAL A 115 -12.19 9.18 -14.52
C VAL A 115 -11.90 8.33 -13.27
N ALA A 116 -10.67 7.85 -13.12
CA ALA A 116 -10.26 7.09 -11.95
C ALA A 116 -10.41 7.91 -10.65
N PHE A 117 -10.03 9.19 -10.67
CA PHE A 117 -10.21 10.09 -9.54
C PHE A 117 -11.69 10.36 -9.23
N ALA A 118 -12.52 10.56 -10.26
CA ALA A 118 -13.96 10.70 -10.07
C ALA A 118 -14.58 9.44 -9.47
N VAL A 119 -14.20 8.24 -9.93
CA VAL A 119 -14.64 6.96 -9.35
C VAL A 119 -14.21 6.85 -7.89
N PHE A 120 -12.97 7.20 -7.57
CA PHE A 120 -12.49 7.22 -6.17
C PHE A 120 -13.35 8.12 -5.28
N LEU A 121 -13.69 9.32 -5.75
CA LEU A 121 -14.54 10.26 -5.01
C LEU A 121 -15.97 9.72 -4.86
N ILE A 122 -16.56 9.20 -5.93
CA ILE A 122 -17.93 8.66 -5.91
C ILE A 122 -18.02 7.51 -4.90
N VAL A 123 -17.07 6.57 -4.91
CA VAL A 123 -17.07 5.44 -3.98
C VAL A 123 -16.92 5.93 -2.54
N ASN A 124 -15.99 6.84 -2.26
CA ASN A 124 -15.83 7.38 -0.90
C ASN A 124 -17.08 8.14 -0.42
N VAL A 125 -17.66 9.01 -1.26
CA VAL A 125 -18.90 9.73 -0.92
C VAL A 125 -20.03 8.74 -0.67
N LEU A 126 -20.17 7.70 -1.49
CA LEU A 126 -21.19 6.67 -1.31
C LEU A 126 -21.05 5.98 0.06
N PHE A 127 -19.85 5.53 0.43
CA PHE A 127 -19.63 4.82 1.69
C PHE A 127 -19.72 5.74 2.91
N TYR A 128 -19.05 6.91 2.90
CA TYR A 128 -19.07 7.83 4.04
C TYR A 128 -20.42 8.54 4.25
N SER A 129 -21.26 8.64 3.22
CA SER A 129 -22.63 9.15 3.36
C SER A 129 -23.65 8.06 3.73
N SER A 130 -23.21 6.84 4.02
CA SER A 130 -24.08 5.68 4.27
C SER A 130 -25.10 5.49 3.13
N PHE A 131 -24.62 5.42 1.89
CA PHE A 131 -25.47 5.34 0.68
C PHE A 131 -26.45 6.53 0.57
N PHE A 132 -25.95 7.74 0.78
CA PHE A 132 -26.69 9.01 0.75
C PHE A 132 -27.75 9.20 1.83
N THR A 133 -27.86 8.29 2.81
CA THR A 133 -28.80 8.45 3.93
C THR A 133 -28.35 9.51 4.94
N ASN A 134 -27.04 9.81 5.02
CA ASN A 134 -26.44 10.80 5.92
C ASN A 134 -25.63 11.87 5.17
N TYR A 135 -26.03 12.21 3.94
CA TYR A 135 -25.36 13.24 3.15
C TYR A 135 -25.84 14.66 3.52
N PRO A 136 -24.95 15.68 3.63
CA PRO A 136 -23.49 15.66 3.46
C PRO A 136 -22.71 15.43 4.75
N LYS A 137 -23.38 15.32 5.90
CA LYS A 137 -22.74 15.29 7.23
C LYS A 137 -21.74 14.15 7.37
N GLY A 138 -22.07 12.93 6.94
CA GLY A 138 -21.17 11.78 7.06
C GLY A 138 -19.82 11.97 6.34
N VAL A 139 -19.80 12.68 5.21
CA VAL A 139 -18.56 13.00 4.49
C VAL A 139 -17.74 14.06 5.25
N ALA A 140 -18.40 15.08 5.79
CA ALA A 140 -17.73 16.11 6.59
C ALA A 140 -17.15 15.52 7.88
N ASP A 141 -17.90 14.62 8.53
CA ASP A 141 -17.48 13.94 9.75
C ASP A 141 -16.24 13.08 9.48
N ALA A 142 -16.23 12.29 8.39
CA ALA A 142 -15.07 11.50 7.99
C ALA A 142 -13.79 12.32 7.88
N LEU A 143 -13.84 13.51 7.27
CA LEU A 143 -12.68 14.41 7.18
C LEU A 143 -12.31 15.03 8.53
N SER A 144 -13.29 15.28 9.38
CA SER A 144 -13.06 15.85 10.72
C SER A 144 -12.37 14.88 11.67
N THR A 145 -12.57 13.56 11.51
CA THR A 145 -11.94 12.53 12.36
C THR A 145 -10.41 12.62 12.36
N LEU A 146 -9.82 13.07 11.25
CA LEU A 146 -8.38 13.24 11.12
C LEU A 146 -7.80 14.27 12.11
N LYS A 147 -8.61 15.25 12.51
CA LYS A 147 -8.21 16.29 13.48
C LYS A 147 -8.15 15.75 14.91
N PHE A 148 -8.96 14.75 15.24
CA PHE A 148 -9.05 14.19 16.59
C PHE A 148 -7.93 13.19 16.90
N TRP A 149 -7.36 12.56 15.87
CA TRP A 149 -6.30 11.55 16.02
C TRP A 149 -4.98 12.07 16.58
N SER A 150 -4.73 13.39 16.51
CA SER A 150 -3.50 14.00 17.02
C SER A 150 -3.45 14.14 18.56
N HIS A 151 -4.54 13.85 19.28
CA HIS A 151 -4.67 14.17 20.71
C HIS A 151 -4.87 12.95 21.63
N ARG A 152 -4.75 11.70 21.14
CA ARG A 152 -5.19 10.50 21.87
C ARG A 152 -4.15 9.36 21.81
N THR A 153 -3.04 9.38 22.56
CA THR A 153 -2.01 8.33 22.36
C THR A 153 -1.21 7.77 23.54
N HIS A 154 -1.54 7.99 24.82
CA HIS A 154 -0.74 7.36 25.90
C HIS A 154 -1.09 5.90 26.23
N GLU A 155 -2.22 5.39 25.74
CA GLU A 155 -2.57 3.97 25.89
C GLU A 155 -1.88 3.16 24.78
N HIS A 156 -1.30 1.99 25.09
CA HIS A 156 -0.57 1.13 24.13
C HIS A 156 0.67 1.78 23.46
N GLU A 157 1.35 2.68 24.15
CA GLU A 157 2.68 3.13 23.72
C GLU A 157 3.70 2.00 23.83
N HIS A 158 4.40 1.75 22.74
CA HIS A 158 5.48 0.77 22.68
C HIS A 158 6.73 1.38 22.03
N PRO A 159 7.93 0.86 22.35
CA PRO A 159 9.16 1.33 21.72
C PRO A 159 9.14 1.20 20.19
N TRP A 160 9.96 1.98 19.50
CA TRP A 160 9.96 1.98 18.03
C TRP A 160 10.35 0.63 17.43
N TRP A 161 11.18 -0.17 18.12
CA TRP A 161 11.61 -1.50 17.67
C TRP A 161 10.59 -2.61 17.89
N GLN A 162 9.43 -2.32 18.48
CA GLN A 162 8.44 -3.33 18.88
C GLN A 162 7.98 -4.21 17.70
N TYR A 163 7.75 -3.62 16.53
CA TYR A 163 7.32 -4.38 15.35
C TYR A 163 8.42 -5.32 14.83
N ILE A 164 9.68 -4.91 14.91
CA ILE A 164 10.82 -5.79 14.56
C ILE A 164 10.88 -6.95 15.54
N TYR A 165 10.71 -6.69 16.83
CA TYR A 165 10.67 -7.73 17.85
C TYR A 165 9.55 -8.75 17.60
N TRP A 166 8.32 -8.30 17.33
CA TRP A 166 7.20 -9.19 17.00
C TRP A 166 7.43 -9.98 15.70
N LEU A 167 8.00 -9.35 14.67
CA LEU A 167 8.34 -10.06 13.43
C LEU A 167 9.40 -11.14 13.64
N ILE A 168 10.39 -10.92 14.51
CA ILE A 168 11.40 -11.94 14.83
C ILE A 168 10.76 -13.14 15.55
N GLN A 169 9.78 -12.90 16.41
CA GLN A 169 9.09 -13.96 17.14
C GLN A 169 8.13 -14.75 16.24
N GLU A 170 7.30 -14.05 15.46
CA GLU A 170 6.17 -14.66 14.74
C GLU A 170 6.46 -14.94 13.26
N GLU A 171 7.31 -14.15 12.63
CA GLU A 171 7.56 -14.17 11.18
C GLU A 171 9.06 -14.22 10.80
N PRO A 172 9.93 -14.98 11.51
CA PRO A 172 11.38 -14.91 11.30
C PRO A 172 11.80 -15.29 9.89
N ALA A 173 11.12 -16.28 9.28
CA ALA A 173 11.41 -16.73 7.93
C ALA A 173 11.06 -15.65 6.88
N VAL A 174 9.88 -15.04 7.00
CA VAL A 174 9.44 -13.97 6.09
C VAL A 174 10.35 -12.75 6.23
N LEU A 175 10.69 -12.36 7.47
CA LEU A 175 11.60 -11.25 7.72
C LEU A 175 12.99 -11.50 7.13
N ALA A 176 13.58 -12.68 7.37
CA ALA A 176 14.92 -13.01 6.86
C ALA A 176 14.97 -13.01 5.33
N LEU A 177 13.97 -13.63 4.68
CA LEU A 177 13.87 -13.66 3.23
C LEU A 177 13.68 -12.26 2.65
N ALA A 178 12.82 -11.44 3.24
CA ALA A 178 12.57 -10.08 2.79
C ALA A 178 13.81 -9.18 2.91
N VAL A 179 14.58 -9.31 4.00
CA VAL A 179 15.86 -8.58 4.16
C VAL A 179 16.86 -8.98 3.07
N TRP A 180 16.97 -10.28 2.78
CA TRP A 180 17.82 -10.77 1.70
C TRP A 180 17.35 -10.33 0.32
N GLY A 181 16.04 -10.41 0.07
CA GLY A 181 15.39 -9.99 -1.18
C GLY A 181 15.61 -8.49 -1.43
N ALA A 182 15.38 -7.66 -0.43
CA ALA A 182 15.64 -6.22 -0.50
C ALA A 182 17.12 -5.90 -0.74
N ALA A 183 18.04 -6.58 -0.06
CA ALA A 183 19.48 -6.40 -0.27
C ALA A 183 19.88 -6.72 -1.71
N ILE A 184 19.37 -7.83 -2.28
CA ILE A 184 19.61 -8.22 -3.67
C ILE A 184 18.97 -7.21 -4.63
N ALA A 185 17.73 -6.78 -4.37
CA ALA A 185 17.00 -5.84 -5.21
C ALA A 185 17.73 -4.50 -5.35
N VAL A 186 18.20 -3.95 -4.23
CA VAL A 186 18.97 -2.71 -4.19
C VAL A 186 20.35 -2.94 -4.81
N TRP A 187 21.09 -3.98 -4.40
CA TRP A 187 22.44 -4.22 -4.90
C TRP A 187 22.48 -4.39 -6.43
N ARG A 188 21.67 -5.32 -6.96
CA ARG A 188 21.58 -5.55 -8.41
C ARG A 188 20.98 -4.35 -9.12
N GLY A 189 19.91 -3.76 -8.57
CA GLY A 189 19.24 -2.59 -9.15
C GLY A 189 18.77 -2.80 -10.59
N THR A 190 18.44 -4.05 -10.96
CA THR A 190 17.99 -4.41 -12.31
C THR A 190 16.46 -4.44 -12.44
N ASN A 191 15.76 -4.79 -11.36
CA ASN A 191 14.31 -4.95 -11.36
C ASN A 191 13.62 -3.84 -10.56
N ARG A 192 12.85 -2.99 -11.25
CA ARG A 192 12.09 -1.88 -10.63
C ARG A 192 11.05 -2.36 -9.63
N LEU A 193 10.36 -3.46 -9.95
CA LEU A 193 9.35 -4.02 -9.07
C LEU A 193 9.98 -4.52 -7.76
N ALA A 194 11.13 -5.18 -7.82
CA ALA A 194 11.80 -5.67 -6.62
C ALA A 194 12.24 -4.52 -5.69
N VAL A 195 12.78 -3.43 -6.26
CA VAL A 195 13.14 -2.23 -5.49
C VAL A 195 11.88 -1.56 -4.90
N PHE A 196 10.80 -1.47 -5.68
CA PHE A 196 9.52 -0.94 -5.20
C PHE A 196 8.95 -1.76 -4.06
N LEU A 197 8.92 -3.09 -4.17
CA LEU A 197 8.42 -3.99 -3.13
C LEU A 197 9.23 -3.86 -1.85
N ALA A 198 10.56 -3.77 -1.95
CA ALA A 198 11.44 -3.51 -0.81
C ALA A 198 11.15 -2.16 -0.13
N LEU A 199 11.02 -1.09 -0.92
CA LEU A 199 10.70 0.23 -0.37
C LEU A 199 9.29 0.28 0.24
N TRP A 200 8.33 -0.44 -0.34
CA TRP A 200 6.98 -0.53 0.18
C TRP A 200 6.92 -1.32 1.49
N SER A 201 7.54 -2.50 1.55
CA SER A 201 7.55 -3.37 2.73
C SER A 201 8.28 -2.72 3.91
N PHE A 202 9.52 -2.31 3.71
CA PHE A 202 10.33 -1.67 4.76
C PHE A 202 9.89 -0.23 5.06
N GLY A 203 9.31 0.47 4.08
CA GLY A 203 8.71 1.79 4.29
C GLY A 203 7.49 1.72 5.22
N LEU A 204 6.63 0.71 5.06
CA LEU A 204 5.49 0.50 5.96
C LEU A 204 5.97 0.11 7.36
N LEU A 205 6.92 -0.83 7.46
CA LEU A 205 7.51 -1.22 8.74
C LEU A 205 8.11 -0.01 9.47
N ALA A 206 8.86 0.84 8.77
CA ALA A 206 9.45 2.05 9.34
C ALA A 206 8.37 3.06 9.76
N ALA A 207 7.41 3.37 8.88
CA ALA A 207 6.37 4.35 9.15
C ALA A 207 5.51 3.97 10.38
N TYR A 208 5.12 2.70 10.50
CA TYR A 208 4.39 2.22 11.67
C TYR A 208 5.27 2.13 12.93
N SER A 209 6.56 1.86 12.80
CA SER A 209 7.49 1.85 13.93
C SER A 209 7.66 3.23 14.57
N LEU A 210 7.55 4.30 13.77
CA LEU A 210 7.62 5.68 14.23
C LEU A 210 6.39 6.12 15.05
N VAL A 211 5.26 5.42 14.93
CA VAL A 211 4.05 5.73 15.69
C VAL A 211 4.15 5.10 17.08
N GLY A 212 3.94 5.89 18.14
CA GLY A 212 4.02 5.43 19.53
C GLY A 212 2.98 4.36 19.87
N TYR A 213 1.73 4.61 19.48
CA TYR A 213 0.62 3.67 19.61
C TYR A 213 0.80 2.49 18.65
N LYS A 214 0.96 1.27 19.19
CA LYS A 214 1.19 0.06 18.38
C LYS A 214 0.21 -1.04 18.73
N THR A 215 -0.36 -1.65 17.69
CA THR A 215 -1.21 -2.83 17.81
C THR A 215 -0.65 -4.00 16.99
N PRO A 216 -0.77 -5.25 17.45
CA PRO A 216 -0.19 -6.41 16.75
C PRO A 216 -0.76 -6.63 15.33
N TRP A 217 -2.05 -6.34 15.12
CA TRP A 217 -2.72 -6.60 13.84
C TRP A 217 -2.20 -5.73 12.68
N ILE A 218 -1.66 -4.55 12.97
CA ILE A 218 -1.03 -3.68 11.96
C ILE A 218 0.12 -4.39 11.23
N SER A 219 0.71 -5.43 11.83
CA SER A 219 1.79 -6.20 11.20
C SER A 219 1.41 -6.79 9.84
N LEU A 220 0.13 -7.09 9.61
CA LEU A 220 -0.36 -7.58 8.32
C LEU A 220 -0.05 -6.64 7.15
N ASN A 221 -0.02 -5.32 7.39
CA ASN A 221 0.28 -4.33 6.35
C ASN A 221 1.66 -4.51 5.75
N PHE A 222 2.64 -4.92 6.56
CA PHE A 222 3.99 -5.15 6.07
C PHE A 222 4.33 -6.64 5.87
N ILE A 223 3.63 -7.60 6.50
CA ILE A 223 3.86 -9.04 6.24
C ILE A 223 3.64 -9.40 4.76
N VAL A 224 2.53 -8.93 4.16
CA VAL A 224 2.22 -9.22 2.75
C VAL A 224 3.29 -8.70 1.78
N PRO A 225 3.69 -7.40 1.82
CA PRO A 225 4.75 -6.93 0.96
C PRO A 225 6.13 -7.47 1.34
N LEU A 226 6.41 -7.82 2.60
CA LEU A 226 7.65 -8.52 2.99
C LEU A 226 7.73 -9.91 2.31
N ALA A 227 6.64 -10.68 2.29
CA ALA A 227 6.61 -11.97 1.61
C ALA A 227 6.80 -11.88 0.08
N LEU A 228 6.54 -10.71 -0.52
CA LEU A 228 6.74 -10.44 -1.94
C LEU A 228 8.15 -9.92 -2.28
N THR A 229 8.89 -9.40 -1.29
CA THR A 229 10.20 -8.75 -1.43
C THR A 229 11.32 -9.79 -1.53
#